data_AF-A0A2V9KK18-F1
#
_entry.id   AF-A0A2V9KK18-F1
#
_cell.length_a   1.000
_cell.length_b   1.000
_cell.length_c   1.000
_cell.angle_alpha   90.00
_cell.angle_beta   90.00
_cell.angle_gamma   90.00
#
_symmetry.space_group_name_H-M   'P 1'
#
loop_
_entity.id
_entity.type
_entity.pdbx_description
1 polymer ?
#
loop_
_entity_poly.entity_id
_entity_poly.type
_entity_poly.pdbx_seq_one_letter_code
_entity_poly.pdbx_strand_id
1 'polypeptide(L)'
;MDPRSFRQSGHLLVLCLLMPLGCAGQSINSSISGVVTDPSGSVIPNANCTLKSVGTVAVAKFTTSSDGLYRFGNLQQGVYDLEVSAQGFQTYVQRGISLNINERVTQNVTLQVGSAIQTLEVRANASPLNFEDATHKGEITPQILSQLPLAVSGNSRSATSFVILLPGVNTAAGNNPFEARINGGMKMGDEAALDGVSMQEGLMSQSGMVALDNDYPMSPEAISEVSVLTSTYEPRYGTTTSGVIMAVTKSGTNEFHGDLREFLHNTVLNARQWGAPDRPKDIENQFGGSIGGPIKIPGVWSGRSKAYFFLNYERWT
;
A
#
# COMPACT_ATOMS: atom_id res chain seq x y z
N MET A 1 44.85 0.90 4.67
CA MET A 1 43.55 0.69 4.02
C MET A 1 43.80 0.67 2.52
N ASP A 2 43.62 -0.49 1.90
CA ASP A 2 44.08 -0.79 0.55
C ASP A 2 43.03 -0.33 -0.49
N PRO A 3 43.33 0.58 -1.44
CA PRO A 3 42.37 1.15 -2.38
C PRO A 3 41.76 0.14 -3.38
N ARG A 4 42.17 -1.13 -3.31
CA ARG A 4 41.65 -2.22 -4.14
C ARG A 4 40.31 -2.79 -3.64
N SER A 5 39.94 -2.62 -2.36
CA SER A 5 38.67 -3.14 -1.80
C SER A 5 37.43 -2.33 -2.21
N PHE A 6 37.60 -1.05 -2.54
CA PHE A 6 36.50 -0.15 -2.92
C PHE A 6 35.98 -0.44 -4.34
N ARG A 7 36.87 -0.87 -5.26
CA ARG A 7 36.48 -1.23 -6.64
C ARG A 7 35.73 -2.56 -6.71
N GLN A 8 36.05 -3.51 -5.82
CA GLN A 8 35.32 -4.79 -5.75
C GLN A 8 33.92 -4.64 -5.14
N SER A 9 33.74 -3.70 -4.19
CA SER A 9 32.43 -3.39 -3.60
C SER A 9 31.46 -2.76 -4.60
N GLY A 10 31.96 -1.88 -5.48
CA GLY A 10 31.14 -1.26 -6.55
C GLY A 10 30.67 -2.27 -7.61
N HIS A 11 31.50 -3.27 -7.94
CA HIS A 11 31.11 -4.32 -8.88
C HIS A 11 30.10 -5.31 -8.29
N LEU A 12 30.14 -5.57 -6.98
CA LEU A 12 29.16 -6.42 -6.29
C LEU A 12 27.76 -5.76 -6.24
N LEU A 13 27.71 -4.43 -6.04
CA LEU A 13 26.47 -3.65 -6.01
C LEU A 13 25.79 -3.59 -7.41
N VAL A 14 26.60 -3.44 -8.46
CA VAL A 14 26.11 -3.44 -9.85
C VAL A 14 25.67 -4.83 -10.31
N LEU A 15 26.29 -5.90 -9.81
CA LEU A 15 25.90 -7.29 -10.15
C LEU A 15 24.57 -7.70 -9.48
N CYS A 16 24.26 -7.17 -8.29
CA CYS A 16 22.94 -7.38 -7.65
C CYS A 16 21.80 -6.65 -8.39
N LEU A 17 22.07 -5.54 -9.09
CA LEU A 17 21.07 -4.83 -9.88
C LEU A 17 20.71 -5.52 -11.22
N LEU A 18 21.51 -6.50 -11.66
CA LEU A 18 21.41 -7.10 -13.00
C LEU A 18 20.85 -8.54 -13.01
N MET A 19 20.43 -9.10 -11.87
CA MET A 19 19.70 -10.37 -11.85
C MET A 19 18.18 -10.13 -11.81
N PRO A 20 17.45 -10.31 -12.94
CA PRO A 20 16.01 -10.49 -12.88
C PRO A 20 15.75 -11.92 -12.38
N LEU A 21 15.83 -12.13 -11.07
CA LEU A 21 15.18 -13.29 -10.47
C LEU A 21 13.69 -13.12 -10.70
N GLY A 22 13.11 -14.01 -11.50
CA GLY A 22 11.66 -14.19 -11.61
C GLY A 22 11.11 -14.65 -10.26
N CYS A 23 11.05 -13.74 -9.30
CA CYS A 23 10.43 -13.95 -8.01
C CYS A 23 8.94 -13.68 -8.18
N ALA A 24 8.18 -14.71 -8.55
CA ALA A 24 6.72 -14.69 -8.53
C ALA A 24 6.18 -14.85 -7.10
N GLY A 25 6.80 -14.18 -6.12
CA GLY A 25 6.53 -14.34 -4.69
C GLY A 25 5.77 -13.18 -4.03
N GLN A 26 5.62 -12.04 -4.71
CA GLN A 26 4.88 -10.91 -4.17
C GLN A 26 3.39 -11.05 -4.53
N SER A 27 2.60 -11.61 -3.61
CA SER A 27 1.15 -11.62 -3.74
C SER A 27 0.57 -10.40 -3.04
N ILE A 28 0.23 -9.38 -3.82
CA ILE A 28 -0.55 -8.24 -3.34
C ILE A 28 -2.01 -8.63 -3.57
N ASN A 29 -2.67 -9.13 -2.53
CA ASN A 29 -3.93 -9.90 -2.65
C ASN A 29 -5.17 -9.06 -2.98
N SER A 30 -5.00 -7.87 -3.53
CA SER A 30 -6.10 -7.05 -3.97
C SER A 30 -6.66 -7.55 -5.30
N SER A 31 -7.98 -7.47 -5.45
CA SER A 31 -8.66 -7.94 -6.66
C SER A 31 -9.90 -7.13 -7.00
N ILE A 32 -10.20 -7.03 -8.29
CA ILE A 32 -11.44 -6.46 -8.80
C ILE A 32 -12.21 -7.57 -9.53
N SER A 33 -13.43 -7.83 -9.11
CA SER A 33 -14.34 -8.83 -9.69
C SER A 33 -15.69 -8.20 -10.02
N GLY A 34 -16.51 -8.89 -10.81
CA GLY A 34 -17.87 -8.46 -11.07
C GLY A 34 -18.58 -9.32 -12.09
N VAL A 35 -19.86 -9.02 -12.30
CA VAL A 35 -20.70 -9.60 -13.35
C VAL A 35 -21.03 -8.52 -14.38
N VAL A 36 -20.95 -8.89 -15.66
CA VAL A 36 -21.42 -8.07 -16.78
C VAL A 36 -22.82 -8.50 -17.17
N THR A 37 -23.76 -7.55 -17.15
CA THR A 37 -25.18 -7.74 -17.46
C THR A 37 -25.68 -6.78 -18.53
N ASP A 38 -26.82 -7.09 -19.14
CA ASP A 38 -27.58 -6.18 -19.99
C ASP A 38 -28.69 -5.45 -19.19
N PRO A 39 -29.45 -4.49 -19.78
CA PRO A 39 -30.50 -3.76 -19.07
C PRO A 39 -31.70 -4.63 -18.66
N SER A 40 -31.82 -5.85 -19.20
CA SER A 40 -32.83 -6.83 -18.77
C SER A 40 -32.39 -7.67 -17.57
N GLY A 41 -31.12 -7.54 -17.15
CA GLY A 41 -30.51 -8.33 -16.08
C GLY A 41 -29.90 -9.64 -16.56
N SER A 42 -29.85 -9.90 -17.87
CA SER A 42 -29.23 -11.11 -18.43
C SER A 42 -27.71 -10.96 -18.45
N VAL A 43 -26.98 -12.04 -18.15
CA VAL A 43 -25.51 -12.04 -18.14
C VAL A 43 -24.94 -12.01 -19.56
N ILE A 44 -23.82 -11.31 -19.74
CA ILE A 44 -23.15 -11.18 -21.04
C ILE A 44 -21.82 -11.98 -21.03
N PRO A 45 -21.79 -13.17 -21.66
CA PRO A 45 -20.56 -13.91 -21.82
C PRO A 45 -19.67 -13.31 -22.93
N ASN A 46 -18.38 -13.62 -22.88
CA ASN A 46 -17.38 -13.16 -23.86
C ASN A 46 -17.25 -11.63 -24.02
N ALA A 47 -17.65 -10.85 -23.01
CA ALA A 47 -17.35 -9.43 -22.95
C ALA A 47 -15.85 -9.24 -22.65
N ASN A 48 -15.22 -8.31 -23.37
CA ASN A 48 -13.83 -7.95 -23.17
C ASN A 48 -13.71 -6.89 -22.07
N CYS A 49 -13.12 -7.27 -20.95
CA CYS A 49 -12.79 -6.40 -19.83
C CYS A 49 -11.31 -6.01 -19.90
N THR A 50 -11.01 -4.72 -19.88
CA THR A 50 -9.66 -4.16 -19.85
C THR A 50 -9.52 -3.27 -18.63
N LEU A 51 -8.65 -3.64 -17.70
CA LEU A 51 -8.33 -2.86 -16.51
C LEU A 51 -7.00 -2.15 -16.71
N LYS A 52 -6.98 -0.82 -16.58
CA LYS A 52 -5.81 0.03 -16.79
C LYS A 52 -5.43 0.69 -15.46
N SER A 53 -4.17 0.56 -15.05
CA SER A 53 -3.64 1.36 -13.93
C SER A 53 -3.49 2.80 -14.37
N VAL A 54 -3.93 3.75 -13.54
CA VAL A 54 -3.75 5.20 -13.80
C VAL A 54 -2.30 5.62 -13.49
N GLY A 55 -1.69 5.03 -12.45
CA GLY A 55 -0.33 5.36 -12.01
C GLY A 55 0.79 4.76 -12.86
N THR A 56 0.52 3.67 -13.59
CA THR A 56 1.52 2.94 -14.39
C THR A 56 0.99 2.65 -15.81
N VAL A 57 1.79 2.00 -16.67
CA VAL A 57 1.32 1.54 -17.99
C VAL A 57 0.73 0.12 -17.94
N ALA A 58 0.49 -0.41 -16.73
CA ALA A 58 -0.02 -1.76 -16.54
C ALA A 58 -1.45 -1.87 -17.06
N VAL A 59 -1.68 -2.90 -17.88
CA VAL A 59 -2.99 -3.22 -18.44
C VAL A 59 -3.24 -4.72 -18.23
N ALA A 60 -4.32 -5.05 -17.54
CA ALA A 60 -4.81 -6.41 -17.42
C ALA A 60 -6.03 -6.58 -18.32
N LYS A 61 -6.15 -7.74 -18.97
CA LYS A 61 -7.29 -8.08 -19.82
C LYS A 61 -7.92 -9.37 -19.33
N PHE A 62 -9.24 -9.42 -19.37
CA PHE A 62 -10.02 -10.59 -19.03
C PHE A 62 -11.22 -10.67 -19.96
N THR A 63 -11.67 -11.88 -20.28
CA THR A 63 -12.88 -12.11 -21.06
C THR A 63 -13.89 -12.80 -20.17
N THR A 64 -15.13 -12.29 -20.10
CA THR A 64 -16.14 -12.83 -19.18
C THR A 64 -16.44 -14.31 -19.46
N SER A 65 -16.70 -15.07 -18.40
CA SER A 65 -17.10 -16.48 -18.49
C SER A 65 -18.52 -16.66 -19.05
N SER A 66 -18.99 -17.90 -19.18
CA SER A 66 -20.39 -18.21 -19.53
C SER A 66 -21.42 -17.56 -18.62
N ASP A 67 -21.04 -17.30 -17.36
CA ASP A 67 -21.91 -16.70 -16.34
C ASP A 67 -21.76 -15.17 -16.29
N GLY A 68 -21.05 -14.56 -17.26
CA GLY A 68 -20.79 -13.12 -17.31
C GLY A 68 -19.79 -12.61 -16.26
N LEU A 69 -19.12 -13.52 -15.54
CA LEU A 69 -18.18 -13.18 -14.47
C LEU A 69 -16.81 -12.79 -15.03
N TYR A 70 -16.18 -11.80 -14.39
CA TYR A 70 -14.77 -11.48 -14.60
C TYR A 70 -14.04 -11.30 -13.27
N ARG A 71 -12.71 -11.52 -13.29
CA ARG A 71 -11.85 -11.30 -12.12
C ARG A 71 -10.44 -10.90 -12.52
N PHE A 72 -9.96 -9.81 -11.95
CA PHE A 72 -8.57 -9.37 -11.96
C PHE A 72 -7.97 -9.58 -10.57
N GLY A 73 -7.00 -10.48 -10.44
CA GLY A 73 -6.31 -10.75 -9.17
C GLY A 73 -4.88 -10.19 -9.17
N ASN A 74 -4.27 -10.17 -7.99
CA ASN A 74 -2.90 -9.71 -7.75
C ASN A 74 -2.63 -8.28 -8.26
N LEU A 75 -3.58 -7.38 -7.97
CA LEU A 75 -3.47 -5.98 -8.32
C LEU A 75 -2.69 -5.23 -7.24
N GLN A 76 -1.82 -4.32 -7.66
CA GLN A 76 -1.19 -3.38 -6.74
C GLN A 76 -2.24 -2.41 -6.18
N GLN A 77 -1.98 -1.82 -5.02
CA GLN A 77 -2.83 -0.71 -4.58
C GLN A 77 -2.70 0.48 -5.55
N GLY A 78 -3.78 1.23 -5.73
CA GLY A 78 -3.80 2.38 -6.61
C GLY A 78 -5.15 2.63 -7.25
N VAL A 79 -5.16 3.52 -8.25
CA VAL A 79 -6.36 3.89 -8.98
C VAL A 79 -6.40 3.20 -10.33
N TYR A 80 -7.54 2.61 -10.66
CA TYR A 80 -7.76 1.84 -11.88
C TYR A 80 -8.96 2.34 -12.68
N ASP A 81 -8.85 2.24 -13.99
CA ASP A 81 -9.95 2.44 -14.94
C ASP A 81 -10.33 1.09 -15.56
N LEU A 82 -11.61 0.74 -15.50
CA LEU A 82 -12.17 -0.47 -16.08
C LEU A 82 -12.97 -0.14 -17.35
N GLU A 83 -12.59 -0.76 -18.45
CA GLU A 83 -13.28 -0.67 -19.74
C GLU A 83 -13.89 -2.04 -20.08
N VAL A 84 -15.19 -2.08 -20.40
CA VAL A 84 -15.90 -3.30 -20.77
C VAL A 84 -16.57 -3.10 -22.12
N SER A 85 -16.35 -4.03 -23.04
CA SER A 85 -16.93 -4.00 -24.39
C SER A 85 -17.46 -5.37 -24.81
N ALA A 86 -18.61 -5.37 -25.50
CA ALA A 86 -19.20 -6.57 -26.08
C ALA A 86 -19.87 -6.22 -27.42
N GLN A 87 -19.95 -7.18 -28.34
CA GLN A 87 -20.57 -6.95 -29.64
C GLN A 87 -22.07 -6.64 -29.49
N GLY A 88 -22.55 -5.57 -30.12
CA GLY A 88 -23.94 -5.13 -30.02
C GLY A 88 -24.26 -4.25 -28.81
N PHE A 89 -23.24 -3.91 -28.00
CA PHE A 89 -23.35 -3.03 -26.85
C PHE A 89 -22.43 -1.81 -26.96
N GLN A 90 -22.80 -0.75 -26.26
CA GLN A 90 -21.94 0.41 -26.04
C GLN A 90 -20.75 0.04 -25.15
N THR A 91 -19.62 0.71 -25.36
CA THR A 91 -18.44 0.53 -24.51
C THR A 91 -18.69 1.19 -23.15
N TYR A 92 -18.53 0.45 -22.07
CA TYR A 92 -18.63 0.98 -20.71
C TYR A 92 -17.24 1.31 -20.18
N VAL A 93 -17.09 2.49 -19.59
CA VAL A 93 -15.83 2.93 -18.97
C VAL A 93 -16.13 3.42 -17.56
N GLN A 94 -15.66 2.68 -16.57
CA GLN A 94 -15.62 3.11 -15.18
C GLN A 94 -14.25 3.70 -14.90
N ARG A 95 -14.20 4.94 -14.43
CA ARG A 95 -12.94 5.59 -14.03
C ARG A 95 -12.81 5.71 -12.53
N GLY A 96 -11.57 5.73 -12.06
CA GLY A 96 -11.26 6.13 -10.68
C GLY A 96 -11.57 5.08 -9.62
N ILE A 97 -11.54 3.78 -9.95
CA ILE A 97 -11.69 2.71 -8.96
C ILE A 97 -10.45 2.74 -8.05
N SER A 98 -10.63 3.19 -6.81
CA SER A 98 -9.59 3.11 -5.79
C SER A 98 -9.50 1.68 -5.25
N LEU A 99 -8.29 1.15 -5.16
CA LEU A 99 -8.02 -0.17 -4.64
C LEU A 99 -6.92 -0.09 -3.58
N ASN A 100 -7.27 -0.43 -2.34
CA ASN A 100 -6.37 -0.45 -1.18
C ASN A 100 -5.70 -1.82 -1.03
N ILE A 101 -4.83 -1.96 -0.03
CA ILE A 101 -4.12 -3.22 0.25
C ILE A 101 -5.11 -4.30 0.66
N ASN A 102 -4.94 -5.49 0.07
CA ASN A 102 -5.74 -6.68 0.39
C ASN A 102 -7.25 -6.40 0.28
N GLU A 103 -7.62 -5.51 -0.65
CA GLU A 103 -9.00 -5.12 -0.89
C GLU A 103 -9.60 -5.93 -2.03
N ARG A 104 -10.83 -6.40 -1.84
CA ARG A 104 -11.62 -7.07 -2.86
C ARG A 104 -12.80 -6.20 -3.20
N VAL A 105 -12.76 -5.63 -4.41
CA VAL A 105 -13.79 -4.71 -4.89
C VAL A 105 -14.66 -5.43 -5.91
N THR A 106 -15.96 -5.50 -5.64
CA THR A 106 -16.94 -5.97 -6.62
C THR A 106 -17.48 -4.78 -7.41
N GLN A 107 -17.25 -4.78 -8.72
CA GLN A 107 -17.77 -3.78 -9.65
C GLN A 107 -18.68 -4.47 -10.66
N ASN A 108 -19.99 -4.51 -10.41
CA ASN A 108 -20.92 -5.00 -11.43
C ASN A 108 -21.07 -3.96 -12.55
N VAL A 109 -21.23 -4.45 -13.78
CA VAL A 109 -21.33 -3.62 -14.98
C VAL A 109 -22.61 -3.95 -15.73
N THR A 110 -23.37 -2.93 -16.08
CA THR A 110 -24.55 -3.07 -16.95
C THR A 110 -24.27 -2.38 -18.28
N LEU A 111 -24.11 -3.17 -19.34
CA LEU A 111 -23.89 -2.65 -20.70
C LEU A 111 -25.20 -2.18 -21.31
N GLN A 112 -25.17 -1.02 -21.95
CA GLN A 112 -26.32 -0.50 -22.70
C GLN A 112 -26.28 -1.02 -24.13
N VAL A 113 -27.44 -1.42 -24.67
CA VAL A 113 -27.57 -1.86 -26.07
C VAL A 113 -27.26 -0.68 -26.99
N GLY A 114 -26.37 -0.88 -27.97
CA GLY A 114 -25.95 0.18 -28.89
C GLY A 114 -24.67 -0.17 -29.64
N SER A 115 -24.18 0.75 -30.47
CA SER A 115 -22.91 0.53 -31.17
C SER A 115 -21.72 0.88 -30.27
N ALA A 116 -20.61 0.15 -30.43
CA ALA A 116 -19.37 0.36 -29.65
C ALA A 116 -18.74 1.76 -29.82
N ILE A 117 -19.22 2.56 -30.79
CA ILE A 117 -18.79 3.93 -31.05
C ILE A 117 -19.30 4.89 -29.94
N GLN A 118 -20.38 4.52 -29.25
CA GLN A 118 -20.89 5.28 -28.11
C GLN A 118 -20.30 4.72 -26.81
N THR A 119 -19.70 5.61 -26.01
CA THR A 119 -19.03 5.27 -24.74
C THR A 119 -19.81 5.86 -23.58
N LEU A 120 -20.13 5.03 -22.58
CA LEU A 120 -20.70 5.47 -21.31
C LEU A 120 -19.57 5.58 -20.26
N GLU A 121 -19.26 6.80 -19.82
CA GLU A 121 -18.28 7.04 -18.77
C GLU A 121 -18.96 7.23 -17.41
N VAL A 122 -18.62 6.38 -16.44
CA VAL A 122 -19.06 6.48 -15.05
C VAL A 122 -17.88 6.92 -14.17
N ARG A 123 -18.10 7.95 -13.35
CA ARG A 123 -17.10 8.54 -12.43
C ARG A 123 -17.44 8.37 -10.95
N ALA A 124 -18.46 7.59 -10.61
CA ALA A 124 -18.78 7.29 -9.23
C ALA A 124 -17.76 6.29 -8.66
N ASN A 125 -17.23 6.51 -7.46
CA ASN A 125 -16.37 5.53 -6.81
C ASN A 125 -17.12 4.19 -6.70
N ALA A 126 -16.45 3.08 -6.99
CA ALA A 126 -16.97 1.76 -6.67
C ALA A 126 -17.35 1.71 -5.18
N SER A 127 -18.41 0.97 -4.83
CA SER A 127 -18.80 0.84 -3.43
C SER A 127 -17.61 0.32 -2.62
N PRO A 128 -17.17 1.01 -1.55
CA PRO A 128 -16.07 0.53 -0.69
C PRO A 128 -16.47 -0.67 0.18
N LEU A 129 -17.72 -1.12 0.07
CA LEU A 129 -18.23 -2.25 0.83
C LEU A 129 -17.72 -3.56 0.23
N ASN A 130 -16.93 -4.29 1.01
CA ASN A 130 -16.48 -5.63 0.69
C ASN A 130 -17.66 -6.63 0.81
N PHE A 131 -18.06 -7.22 -0.30
CA PHE A 131 -19.07 -8.30 -0.35
C PHE A 131 -18.44 -9.69 -0.58
N GLU A 132 -17.13 -9.75 -0.80
CA GLU A 132 -16.42 -10.95 -1.26
C GLU A 132 -15.95 -11.81 -0.08
N ASP A 133 -15.69 -11.21 1.09
CA ASP A 133 -15.35 -11.95 2.30
C ASP A 133 -15.82 -11.25 3.58
N ALA A 134 -15.66 -11.96 4.70
CA ALA A 134 -16.04 -11.49 6.03
C ALA A 134 -14.87 -10.83 6.80
N THR A 135 -13.77 -10.49 6.10
CA THR A 135 -12.58 -9.89 6.73
C THR A 135 -12.92 -8.51 7.26
N HIS A 136 -12.60 -8.26 8.53
CA HIS A 136 -12.67 -6.91 9.08
C HIS A 136 -11.27 -6.29 9.07
N LYS A 137 -11.17 -5.09 8.50
CA LYS A 137 -9.91 -4.34 8.42
C LYS A 137 -10.10 -2.88 8.80
N GLY A 138 -9.07 -2.31 9.41
CA GLY A 138 -8.87 -0.87 9.54
C GLY A 138 -7.77 -0.42 8.59
N GLU A 139 -7.90 0.77 8.02
CA GLU A 139 -6.95 1.30 7.04
C GLU A 139 -6.48 2.69 7.44
N ILE A 140 -5.20 2.94 7.17
CA ILE A 140 -4.56 4.24 7.27
C ILE A 140 -4.09 4.58 5.87
N THR A 141 -4.94 5.36 5.20
CA THR A 141 -4.74 5.73 3.80
C THR A 141 -3.56 6.70 3.67
N PRO A 142 -2.96 6.82 2.46
CA PRO A 142 -1.88 7.79 2.24
C PRO A 142 -2.28 9.23 2.57
N GLN A 143 -3.57 9.57 2.41
CA GLN A 143 -4.08 10.88 2.80
C GLN A 143 -3.97 11.08 4.32
N ILE A 144 -4.39 10.09 5.12
CA ILE A 144 -4.26 10.11 6.57
C ILE A 144 -2.78 10.18 6.97
N LEU A 145 -1.92 9.37 6.35
CA LEU A 145 -0.47 9.38 6.60
C LEU A 145 0.16 10.76 6.33
N SER A 146 -0.33 11.50 5.33
CA SER A 146 0.19 12.83 4.99
C SER A 146 -0.37 13.97 5.86
N GLN A 147 -1.53 13.76 6.49
CA GLN A 147 -2.23 14.79 7.25
C GLN A 147 -2.02 14.67 8.76
N LEU A 148 -1.74 13.46 9.26
CA LEU A 148 -1.55 13.26 10.67
C LEU A 148 -0.19 13.81 11.12
N PRO A 149 -0.16 14.62 12.20
CA PRO A 149 1.08 15.09 12.77
C PRO A 149 1.83 13.89 13.37
N LEU A 150 3.03 13.63 12.84
CA LEU A 150 3.95 12.69 13.46
C LEU A 150 4.68 13.41 14.58
N ALA A 151 4.60 12.86 15.78
CA ALA A 151 5.47 13.29 16.86
C ALA A 151 6.90 12.89 16.52
N VAL A 152 7.76 13.89 16.33
CA VAL A 152 9.22 13.72 16.37
C VAL A 152 9.57 13.56 17.84
N SER A 153 9.94 12.37 18.29
CA SER A 153 10.33 12.14 19.69
C SER A 153 11.22 10.92 19.83
N GLY A 154 12.51 11.16 20.05
CA GLY A 154 13.56 10.23 20.44
C GLY A 154 13.92 9.15 19.42
N ASN A 155 13.08 8.95 18.40
CA ASN A 155 13.10 7.82 17.47
C ASN A 155 12.75 8.26 16.04
N SER A 156 13.02 7.39 15.08
CA SER A 156 12.55 7.55 13.70
C SER A 156 11.01 7.60 13.65
N ARG A 157 10.46 8.44 12.79
CA ARG A 157 9.02 8.45 12.51
C ARG A 157 8.61 7.12 11.88
N SER A 158 7.50 6.55 12.33
CA SER A 158 6.92 5.36 11.71
C SER A 158 5.48 5.58 11.25
N ALA A 159 5.15 5.05 10.07
CA ALA A 159 3.78 5.00 9.55
C ALA A 159 2.86 4.12 10.40
N THR A 160 3.41 3.08 11.04
CA THR A 160 2.62 2.17 11.86
C THR A 160 2.27 2.73 13.22
N SER A 161 2.91 3.82 13.66
CA SER A 161 2.56 4.49 14.93
C SER A 161 1.09 4.93 14.94
N PHE A 162 0.49 5.19 13.78
CA PHE A 162 -0.91 5.58 13.65
C PHE A 162 -1.91 4.42 13.77
N VAL A 163 -1.45 3.16 13.76
CA VAL A 163 -2.34 1.99 13.97
C VAL A 163 -3.06 2.07 15.31
N ILE A 164 -2.45 2.70 16.32
CA ILE A 164 -3.08 2.88 17.64
C ILE A 164 -4.34 3.77 17.60
N LEU A 165 -4.56 4.50 16.52
CA LEU A 165 -5.76 5.33 16.31
C LEU A 165 -6.92 4.53 15.69
N LEU A 166 -6.67 3.32 15.20
CA LEU A 166 -7.71 2.48 14.61
C LEU A 166 -8.64 1.94 15.70
N PRO A 167 -9.96 1.86 15.42
CA PRO A 167 -10.92 1.21 16.32
C PRO A 167 -10.49 -0.22 16.64
N GLY A 168 -10.62 -0.61 17.91
CA GLY A 168 -10.24 -1.95 18.38
C GLY A 168 -8.76 -2.08 18.75
N VAL A 169 -7.92 -1.09 18.49
CA VAL A 169 -6.52 -1.06 18.97
C VAL A 169 -6.45 -0.32 20.30
N ASN A 170 -5.87 -0.96 21.31
CA ASN A 170 -5.70 -0.38 22.65
C ASN A 170 -4.24 -0.47 23.11
N THR A 171 -3.69 0.60 23.66
CA THR A 171 -2.29 0.71 24.14
C THR A 171 -2.21 0.85 25.67
N ALA A 172 -3.23 0.34 26.38
CA ALA A 172 -3.47 0.59 27.80
C ALA A 172 -3.53 2.10 28.10
N ALA A 173 -2.56 2.64 28.86
CA ALA A 173 -2.56 4.03 29.31
C ALA A 173 -1.51 4.91 28.59
N GLY A 174 -0.65 4.33 27.74
CA GLY A 174 0.60 4.97 27.34
C GLY A 174 0.65 5.57 25.94
N ASN A 175 -0.35 5.35 25.07
CA ASN A 175 -0.28 5.66 23.63
C ASN A 175 1.01 5.13 22.96
N ASN A 176 1.57 4.05 23.51
CA ASN A 176 2.79 3.44 23.02
C ASN A 176 2.42 2.28 22.08
N PRO A 177 2.80 2.31 20.79
CA PRO A 177 2.56 1.21 19.85
C PRO A 177 3.10 -0.13 20.35
N PHE A 178 4.19 -0.14 21.14
CA PHE A 178 4.71 -1.36 21.78
C PHE A 178 3.72 -2.06 22.72
N GLU A 179 2.74 -1.32 23.25
CA GLU A 179 1.69 -1.85 24.13
C GLU A 179 0.38 -2.17 23.38
N ALA A 180 0.38 -2.10 22.05
CA ALA A 180 -0.81 -2.32 21.24
C ALA A 180 -1.39 -3.72 21.45
N ARG A 181 -2.72 -3.76 21.57
CA ARG A 181 -3.55 -4.95 21.62
C ARG A 181 -4.69 -4.76 20.64
N ILE A 182 -4.85 -5.68 19.70
CA ILE A 182 -5.91 -5.63 18.69
C ILE A 182 -7.08 -6.49 19.17
N ASN A 183 -8.27 -5.90 19.28
CA ASN A 183 -9.53 -6.54 19.70
C ASN A 183 -9.43 -7.34 21.01
N GLY A 184 -8.65 -6.85 21.98
CA GLY A 184 -8.45 -7.53 23.27
C GLY A 184 -7.52 -8.74 23.21
N GLY A 185 -6.82 -8.95 22.09
CA GLY A 185 -5.78 -9.97 21.94
C GLY A 185 -4.58 -9.74 22.87
N MET A 186 -3.69 -10.73 22.91
CA MET A 186 -2.47 -10.68 23.72
C MET A 186 -1.57 -9.51 23.28
N LYS A 187 -0.91 -8.89 24.26
CA LYS A 187 0.23 -8.02 23.95
C LYS A 187 1.27 -8.87 23.22
N MET A 188 1.83 -8.30 22.16
CA MET A 188 2.75 -8.98 21.25
C MET A 188 2.15 -10.17 20.48
N GLY A 189 0.82 -10.27 20.42
CA GLY A 189 0.12 -11.34 19.71
C GLY A 189 -0.13 -11.04 18.23
N ASP A 190 0.32 -9.90 17.72
CA ASP A 190 0.11 -9.46 16.34
C ASP A 190 1.28 -9.83 15.42
N GLU A 191 0.97 -10.08 14.15
CA GLU A 191 1.94 -10.35 13.09
C GLU A 191 2.03 -9.12 12.18
N ALA A 192 3.20 -8.86 11.59
CA ALA A 192 3.35 -7.83 10.56
C ALA A 192 3.90 -8.39 9.25
N ALA A 193 3.45 -7.78 8.16
CA ALA A 193 4.00 -7.99 6.83
C ALA A 193 4.29 -6.66 6.14
N LEU A 194 5.46 -6.55 5.52
CA LEU A 194 5.84 -5.44 4.65
C LEU A 194 5.93 -5.95 3.23
N ASP A 195 5.21 -5.33 2.29
CA ASP A 195 5.20 -5.72 0.87
C ASP A 195 4.93 -7.23 0.66
N GLY A 196 4.14 -7.82 1.56
CA GLY A 196 3.80 -9.25 1.58
C GLY A 196 4.83 -10.18 2.24
N VAL A 197 5.94 -9.64 2.75
CA VAL A 197 6.97 -10.40 3.47
C VAL A 197 6.77 -10.24 4.97
N SER A 198 6.78 -11.36 5.71
CA SER A 198 6.66 -11.32 7.17
C SER A 198 7.83 -10.55 7.78
N MET A 199 7.52 -9.64 8.69
CA MET A 199 8.47 -8.86 9.49
C MET A 199 8.68 -9.47 10.88
N GLN A 200 8.14 -10.67 11.12
CA GLN A 200 8.18 -11.32 12.42
C GLN A 200 9.63 -11.67 12.81
N GLU A 201 10.04 -11.27 14.01
CA GLU A 201 11.36 -11.61 14.52
C GLU A 201 11.34 -12.95 15.27
N GLY A 202 12.02 -13.94 14.70
CA GLY A 202 12.04 -15.31 15.25
C GLY A 202 12.83 -15.48 16.56
N LEU A 203 13.76 -14.55 16.89
CA LEU A 203 14.64 -14.70 18.06
C LEU A 203 14.03 -14.16 19.35
N MET A 204 13.33 -13.03 19.27
CA MET A 204 12.74 -12.35 20.44
C MET A 204 11.23 -12.60 20.58
N SER A 205 10.61 -13.31 19.62
CA SER A 205 9.13 -13.44 19.53
C SER A 205 8.44 -12.07 19.62
N GLN A 206 9.07 -11.06 19.01
CA GLN A 206 8.63 -9.66 19.03
C GLN A 206 7.45 -9.52 18.07
N SER A 207 6.46 -8.70 18.42
CA SER A 207 5.28 -8.58 17.56
C SER A 207 5.52 -7.76 16.31
N GLY A 208 4.60 -7.93 15.35
CA GLY A 208 4.60 -7.18 14.11
C GLY A 208 4.60 -5.67 14.30
N MET A 209 3.84 -5.16 15.27
CA MET A 209 3.77 -3.75 15.62
C MET A 209 5.14 -3.23 16.01
N VAL A 210 5.85 -3.98 16.87
CA VAL A 210 7.17 -3.56 17.33
C VAL A 210 8.18 -3.62 16.18
N ALA A 211 8.12 -4.66 15.35
CA ALA A 211 8.99 -4.79 14.18
C ALA A 211 8.85 -3.60 13.21
N LEU A 212 7.62 -3.18 12.89
CA LEU A 212 7.38 -2.06 11.95
C LEU A 212 7.48 -0.66 12.57
N ASP A 213 7.30 -0.53 13.88
CA ASP A 213 7.33 0.77 14.57
C ASP A 213 8.70 1.11 15.19
N ASN A 214 9.45 0.10 15.65
CA ASN A 214 10.67 0.30 16.46
C ASN A 214 11.92 -0.27 15.79
N ASP A 215 11.88 -1.52 15.33
CA ASP A 215 13.08 -2.21 14.82
C ASP A 215 13.39 -1.79 13.37
N TYR A 216 12.35 -1.69 12.55
CA TYR A 216 12.41 -1.29 11.14
C TYR A 216 11.42 -0.16 10.82
N PRO A 217 11.51 1.00 11.50
CA PRO A 217 10.58 2.10 11.31
C PRO A 217 10.67 2.63 9.88
N MET A 218 9.52 2.76 9.23
CA MET A 218 9.42 3.38 7.91
C MET A 218 8.69 4.68 8.01
N SER A 219 9.30 5.74 7.48
CA SER A 219 8.63 7.03 7.41
C SER A 219 7.30 6.93 6.68
N PRO A 220 6.31 7.73 7.08
CA PRO A 220 5.03 7.80 6.38
C PRO A 220 5.14 8.19 4.91
N GLU A 221 6.18 8.93 4.51
CA GLU A 221 6.34 9.24 3.11
C GLU A 221 6.92 8.07 2.28
N ALA A 222 7.53 7.06 2.91
CA ALA A 222 7.98 5.83 2.24
C ALA A 222 6.86 4.79 2.12
N ILE A 223 5.83 4.87 2.97
CA ILE A 223 4.68 3.96 2.99
C ILE A 223 3.54 4.52 2.16
N SER A 224 2.95 3.67 1.33
CA SER A 224 1.76 3.98 0.55
C SER A 224 0.50 3.82 1.38
N GLU A 225 0.39 2.75 2.15
CA GLU A 225 -0.76 2.47 3.01
C GLU A 225 -0.37 1.52 4.14
N VAL A 226 -1.05 1.65 5.29
CA VAL A 226 -1.03 0.67 6.37
C VAL A 226 -2.44 0.12 6.56
N SER A 227 -2.59 -1.19 6.58
CA SER A 227 -3.86 -1.89 6.79
C SER A 227 -3.72 -2.87 7.94
N VAL A 228 -4.75 -2.99 8.77
CA VAL A 228 -4.77 -3.87 9.94
C VAL A 228 -5.96 -4.80 9.83
N LEU A 229 -5.70 -6.09 9.63
CA LEU A 229 -6.71 -7.12 9.66
C LEU A 229 -7.00 -7.50 11.11
N THR A 230 -8.23 -7.28 11.55
CA THR A 230 -8.58 -7.39 12.97
C THR A 230 -9.34 -8.68 13.30
N SER A 231 -10.02 -9.28 12.32
CA SER A 231 -10.72 -10.56 12.47
C SER A 231 -11.04 -11.19 11.12
N THR A 232 -11.32 -12.50 11.13
CA THR A 232 -11.79 -13.27 9.96
C THR A 232 -10.84 -13.18 8.75
N TYR A 233 -9.56 -12.92 9.00
CA TYR A 233 -8.51 -12.91 7.99
C TYR A 233 -8.17 -14.33 7.53
N GLU A 234 -7.53 -14.43 6.38
CA GLU A 234 -7.25 -15.71 5.74
C GLU A 234 -6.25 -16.57 6.52
N PRO A 235 -6.34 -17.93 6.43
CA PRO A 235 -5.45 -18.85 7.14
C PRO A 235 -3.96 -18.77 6.77
N ARG A 236 -3.60 -17.97 5.77
CA ARG A 236 -2.19 -17.73 5.39
C ARG A 236 -1.42 -16.94 6.46
N TYR A 237 -2.15 -16.22 7.30
CA TYR A 237 -1.59 -15.55 8.47
C TYR A 237 -1.70 -16.52 9.65
N GLY A 238 -0.56 -17.06 10.07
CA GLY A 238 -0.50 -18.16 11.03
C GLY A 238 0.29 -17.83 12.30
N THR A 239 1.00 -16.70 12.32
CA THR A 239 1.87 -16.31 13.44
C THR A 239 1.23 -15.19 14.27
N THR A 240 -0.10 -15.13 14.27
CA THR A 240 -0.87 -14.14 15.02
C THR A 240 -1.91 -14.82 15.91
N THR A 241 -2.10 -14.25 17.10
CA THR A 241 -3.18 -14.57 18.05
C THR A 241 -4.12 -13.38 18.23
N SER A 242 -3.92 -12.31 17.44
CA SER A 242 -4.71 -11.08 17.48
C SER A 242 -5.01 -10.61 16.05
N GLY A 243 -4.33 -9.57 15.57
CA GLY A 243 -4.46 -9.03 14.22
C GLY A 243 -3.20 -9.17 13.37
N VAL A 244 -3.30 -8.73 12.12
CA VAL A 244 -2.20 -8.69 11.15
C VAL A 244 -2.04 -7.27 10.65
N ILE A 245 -0.85 -6.70 10.82
CA ILE A 245 -0.49 -5.37 10.34
C ILE A 245 0.20 -5.53 8.99
N MET A 246 -0.31 -4.88 7.96
CA MET A 246 0.27 -4.87 6.63
C MET A 246 0.68 -3.45 6.28
N ALA A 247 1.91 -3.29 5.81
CA ALA A 247 2.38 -2.03 5.24
C ALA A 247 2.88 -2.30 3.81
N VAL A 248 2.64 -1.36 2.91
CA VAL A 248 3.16 -1.42 1.55
C VAL A 248 3.94 -0.15 1.25
N THR A 249 5.14 -0.32 0.69
CA THR A 249 6.00 0.80 0.31
C THR A 249 5.50 1.47 -0.97
N LYS A 250 5.77 2.77 -1.11
CA LYS A 250 5.46 3.48 -2.36
C LYS A 250 6.30 2.94 -3.51
N SER A 251 5.69 2.92 -4.69
CA SER A 251 6.34 2.58 -5.95
C SER A 251 6.38 3.78 -6.89
N GLY A 252 7.25 3.73 -7.89
CA GLY A 252 7.35 4.78 -8.90
C GLY A 252 6.14 4.78 -9.84
N THR A 253 5.81 5.95 -10.37
CA THR A 253 4.70 6.15 -11.31
C THR A 253 5.20 6.53 -12.70
N ASN A 254 4.27 6.77 -13.63
CA ASN A 254 4.57 7.27 -14.98
C ASN A 254 5.22 8.67 -15.00
N GLU A 255 5.12 9.41 -13.89
CA GLU A 255 5.62 10.77 -13.77
C GLU A 255 6.71 10.84 -12.70
N PHE A 256 7.66 11.77 -12.86
CA PHE A 256 8.62 12.04 -11.81
C PHE A 256 7.96 12.90 -10.74
N HIS A 257 8.03 12.44 -9.49
CA HIS A 257 7.60 13.20 -8.32
C HIS A 257 8.55 12.95 -7.17
N GLY A 258 8.59 13.88 -6.23
CA GLY A 258 9.44 13.78 -5.06
C GLY A 258 9.12 14.87 -4.04
N ASP A 259 9.74 14.75 -2.89
CA ASP A 259 9.63 15.71 -1.79
C ASP A 259 10.98 15.92 -1.11
N LEU A 260 11.11 17.08 -0.46
CA LEU A 260 12.15 17.37 0.52
C LEU A 260 11.45 17.79 1.79
N ARG A 261 11.95 17.32 2.94
CA ARG A 261 11.31 17.52 4.23
C ARG A 261 12.33 17.80 5.31
N GLU A 262 11.92 18.63 6.26
CA GLU A 262 12.66 18.97 7.47
C GLU A 262 11.68 19.15 8.62
N PHE A 263 11.92 18.43 9.71
CA PHE A 263 11.17 18.48 10.95
C PHE A 263 12.11 18.86 12.08
N LEU A 264 11.74 19.92 12.80
CA LEU A 264 12.49 20.44 13.93
C LEU A 264 11.67 20.24 15.20
N HIS A 265 12.22 19.51 16.16
CA HIS A 265 11.77 19.54 17.54
C HIS A 265 12.78 20.36 18.34
N ASN A 266 12.31 21.35 19.11
CA ASN A 266 13.21 22.12 19.95
C ASN A 266 12.60 22.46 21.30
N THR A 267 13.37 22.26 22.36
CA THR A 267 13.04 22.55 23.76
C THR A 267 12.45 23.95 23.95
N VAL A 268 12.91 24.94 23.17
CA VAL A 268 12.41 26.32 23.28
C VAL A 268 10.95 26.46 22.86
N LEU A 269 10.47 25.58 21.97
CA LEU A 269 9.10 25.51 21.48
C LEU A 269 8.20 24.64 22.38
N ASN A 270 8.80 23.82 23.25
CA ASN A 270 8.08 22.89 24.11
C ASN A 270 7.46 23.59 25.33
N ALA A 271 6.27 23.12 25.70
CA ALA A 271 5.67 23.45 27.00
C ALA A 271 6.45 22.77 28.13
N ARG A 272 6.52 23.42 29.30
CA ARG A 272 7.08 22.81 30.51
C ARG A 272 6.07 21.85 31.12
N GLN A 273 6.49 20.63 31.43
CA GLN A 273 5.67 19.67 32.15
C GLN A 273 5.28 20.20 33.54
N TRP A 274 4.03 19.94 33.96
CA TRP A 274 3.57 20.31 35.28
C TRP A 274 4.38 19.58 36.37
N GLY A 275 4.89 20.33 37.35
CA GLY A 275 5.75 19.81 38.43
C GLY A 275 7.23 19.70 38.08
N ALA A 276 7.65 19.92 36.82
CA ALA A 276 9.07 19.96 36.45
C ALA A 276 9.68 21.35 36.72
N PRO A 277 10.92 21.43 37.26
CA PRO A 277 11.57 22.70 37.53
C PRO A 277 11.89 23.48 36.24
N ASP A 278 12.32 22.78 35.19
CA ASP A 278 12.61 23.35 33.87
C ASP A 278 12.25 22.37 32.74
N ARG A 279 12.36 22.82 31.49
CA ARG A 279 12.18 22.02 30.29
C ARG A 279 13.41 21.14 30.05
N PRO A 280 13.28 19.80 29.98
CA PRO A 280 14.41 18.94 29.64
C PRO A 280 14.91 19.26 28.23
N LYS A 281 16.23 19.16 28.02
CA LYS A 281 16.82 19.38 26.70
C LYS A 281 16.36 18.27 25.75
N ASP A 282 15.65 18.70 24.72
CA ASP A 282 15.10 17.91 23.63
C ASP A 282 15.24 18.72 22.33
N ILE A 283 16.16 18.31 21.46
CA ILE A 283 16.46 19.00 20.19
C ILE A 283 16.67 17.92 19.15
N GLU A 284 15.73 17.81 18.22
CA GLU A 284 15.74 16.79 17.19
C GLU A 284 15.62 17.45 15.82
N ASN A 285 16.37 16.90 14.86
CA ASN A 285 16.31 17.32 13.48
C ASN A 285 16.11 16.07 12.63
N GLN A 286 14.97 16.01 11.95
CA GLN A 286 14.69 14.94 11.00
C GLN A 286 14.53 15.53 9.62
N PHE A 287 15.41 15.16 8.71
CA PHE A 287 15.34 15.61 7.32
C PHE A 287 15.39 14.43 6.38
N GLY A 288 14.85 14.63 5.20
CA GLY A 288 14.79 13.59 4.21
C GLY A 288 14.30 14.09 2.87
N GLY A 289 14.17 13.14 1.97
CA GLY A 289 13.54 13.39 0.69
C GLY A 289 13.17 12.08 0.01
N SER A 290 12.22 12.17 -0.89
CA SER A 290 11.86 11.06 -1.75
C SER A 290 11.88 11.46 -3.22
N ILE A 291 12.12 10.49 -4.08
CA ILE A 291 11.96 10.64 -5.53
C ILE A 291 11.48 9.32 -6.12
N GLY A 292 10.46 9.40 -6.96
CA GLY A 292 9.93 8.28 -7.71
C GLY A 292 9.65 8.65 -9.15
N GLY A 293 9.58 7.65 -10.01
CA GLY A 293 9.20 7.86 -11.40
C GLY A 293 9.58 6.69 -12.31
N PRO A 294 9.44 6.91 -13.63
CA PRO A 294 9.72 5.89 -14.62
C PRO A 294 11.23 5.74 -14.87
N ILE A 295 11.70 4.50 -14.97
CA ILE A 295 13.06 4.21 -15.43
C ILE A 295 13.08 4.29 -16.96
N LYS A 296 13.76 5.32 -17.49
CA LYS A 296 13.99 5.48 -18.94
C LYS A 296 15.39 5.01 -19.28
N ILE A 297 15.51 3.81 -19.83
CA ILE A 297 16.79 3.27 -20.35
C ILE A 297 16.87 3.61 -21.85
N PRO A 298 17.78 4.51 -22.28
CA PRO A 298 17.97 4.83 -23.69
C PRO A 298 18.33 3.56 -24.49
N GLY A 299 17.66 3.34 -25.61
CA GLY A 299 17.96 2.22 -26.53
C GLY A 299 17.31 0.87 -26.22
N VAL A 300 16.85 0.61 -24.99
CA VAL A 300 16.21 -0.67 -24.62
C VAL A 300 14.68 -0.58 -24.66
N TRP A 301 14.11 0.54 -24.22
CA TRP A 301 12.66 0.74 -24.23
C TRP A 301 12.30 1.93 -25.11
N SER A 302 11.71 1.64 -26.27
CA SER A 302 11.23 2.65 -27.22
C SER A 302 10.00 3.38 -26.68
N GLY A 303 10.25 4.44 -25.92
CA GLY A 303 9.23 5.45 -25.58
C GLY A 303 8.20 5.10 -24.50
N ARG A 304 8.14 3.85 -24.02
CA ARG A 304 7.27 3.46 -22.89
C ARG A 304 8.08 2.83 -21.79
N SER A 305 8.04 3.43 -20.60
CA SER A 305 8.73 2.91 -19.43
C SER A 305 7.92 1.74 -18.89
N LYS A 306 8.58 0.58 -18.75
CA LYS A 306 7.98 -0.63 -18.17
C LYS A 306 8.54 -0.96 -16.78
N ALA A 307 9.46 -0.14 -16.32
CA ALA A 307 10.07 -0.24 -15.01
C ALA A 307 9.99 1.12 -14.31
N TYR A 308 9.83 1.07 -13.00
CA TYR A 308 9.62 2.22 -12.14
C TYR A 308 10.55 2.12 -10.94
N PHE A 309 10.94 3.26 -10.38
CA PHE A 309 11.74 3.31 -9.17
C PHE A 309 11.09 4.25 -8.17
N PHE A 310 11.34 3.98 -6.90
CA PHE A 310 11.08 4.89 -5.80
C PHE A 310 12.26 4.81 -4.82
N LEU A 311 12.74 5.96 -4.39
CA LEU A 311 13.82 6.09 -3.43
C LEU A 311 13.36 7.04 -2.34
N ASN A 312 13.49 6.60 -1.09
CA ASN A 312 13.30 7.43 0.08
C ASN A 312 14.60 7.49 0.89
N TYR A 313 14.95 8.68 1.34
CA TYR A 313 16.05 8.91 2.26
C TYR A 313 15.53 9.65 3.48
N GLU A 314 15.93 9.16 4.65
CA GLU A 314 15.61 9.78 5.92
C GLU A 314 16.83 9.78 6.83
N ARG A 315 16.97 10.88 7.56
CA ARG A 315 17.98 11.05 8.60
C ARG A 315 17.35 11.76 9.78
N TRP A 316 17.62 11.24 10.96
CA TRP A 316 17.20 11.82 12.22
C TRP A 316 18.40 11.89 13.18
N THR A 317 18.33 12.80 14.14
CA THR A 317 19.34 13.04 15.19
C THR A 317 18.67 13.43 16.48
#